data_AF-A0A0D7WBR6-F1
#
_entry.id   AF-A0A0D7WBR6-F1
#
_cell.length_a   1.000
_cell.length_b   1.000
_cell.length_c   1.000
_cell.angle_alpha   90.00
_cell.angle_beta   90.00
_cell.angle_gamma   90.00
#
_symmetry.space_group_name_H-M   'P 1'
#
loop_
_entity.id
_entity.type
_entity.pdbx_description
1 polymer ?
#
loop_
_entity_poly.entity_id
_entity_poly.type
_entity_poly.pdbx_seq_one_letter_code
_entity_poly.pdbx_strand_id
1 'polypeptide(L)'
;MALSKTSILGIIFFLAFVIQFLFKLNWEWLFQLQQQEMYKRWTGLLLAVFVLFQWLLSLVRTVKTLKKFAVNMQEIHKWLGAISPLLFYMHSIGLGYGYLLLLSYMFLANTVLGYFNLDVIKKSGEIYFKGWMIAHVALSLIITILMVFHITMVFYYK
;
A
#
# COMPACT_ATOMS: atom_id res chain seq x y z
N MET A 1 4.49 21.42 -13.27
CA MET A 1 3.67 20.83 -12.19
C MET A 1 4.61 20.09 -11.25
N ALA A 2 4.79 20.54 -10.01
CA ALA A 2 5.74 19.90 -9.09
C ALA A 2 5.07 18.72 -8.35
N LEU A 3 5.60 17.51 -8.53
CA LEU A 3 5.28 16.36 -7.68
C LEU A 3 5.81 16.61 -6.26
N SER A 4 5.10 16.15 -5.22
CA SER A 4 5.64 16.23 -3.87
C SER A 4 6.81 15.26 -3.72
N LYS A 5 7.76 15.58 -2.84
CA LYS A 5 8.93 14.72 -2.55
C LYS A 5 8.52 13.28 -2.23
N THR A 6 7.44 13.10 -1.47
CA THR A 6 6.86 11.78 -1.14
C THR A 6 6.35 11.03 -2.36
N SER A 7 5.65 11.69 -3.28
CA SER A 7 5.14 11.05 -4.51
C SER A 7 6.30 10.63 -5.42
N ILE A 8 7.34 11.46 -5.54
CA ILE A 8 8.55 11.11 -6.31
C ILE A 8 9.20 9.86 -5.72
N LEU A 9 9.39 9.82 -4.41
CA LEU A 9 9.98 8.67 -3.73
C LEU A 9 9.14 7.40 -3.92
N GLY A 10 7.82 7.52 -3.77
CA GLY A 10 6.89 6.41 -4.00
C GLY A 10 6.95 5.88 -5.43
N ILE A 11 6.97 6.78 -6.43
CA ILE A 11 7.12 6.41 -7.83
C ILE A 11 8.46 5.69 -8.06
N ILE A 12 9.56 6.17 -7.48
CA ILE A 12 10.88 5.51 -7.57
C ILE A 12 10.80 4.08 -7.03
N PHE A 13 10.23 3.88 -5.84
CA PHE A 13 10.12 2.53 -5.26
C PHE A 13 9.16 1.62 -6.04
N PHE A 14 8.05 2.17 -6.54
CA PHE A 14 7.13 1.42 -7.40
C PHE A 14 7.80 1.00 -8.72
N LEU A 15 8.49 1.92 -9.40
CA LEU A 15 9.21 1.62 -10.63
C LEU A 15 10.36 0.65 -10.39
N ALA A 16 11.08 0.79 -9.27
CA ALA A 16 12.11 -0.17 -8.88
C ALA A 16 11.52 -1.57 -8.72
N PHE A 17 10.35 -1.72 -8.06
CA PHE A 17 9.63 -2.98 -7.96
C PHE A 17 9.19 -3.52 -9.33
N VAL A 18 8.67 -2.67 -10.22
CA VAL A 18 8.25 -3.10 -11.57
C VAL A 18 9.45 -3.58 -12.41
N ILE A 19 10.55 -2.84 -12.39
CA ILE A 19 11.80 -3.23 -13.07
C ILE A 19 12.31 -4.55 -12.50
N GLN A 20 12.36 -4.65 -11.17
CA GLN A 20 12.74 -5.87 -10.46
C GLN A 20 11.90 -7.07 -10.95
N PHE A 21 10.58 -6.92 -10.99
CA PHE A 21 9.66 -7.97 -11.40
C PHE A 21 9.82 -8.36 -12.88
N LEU A 22 9.89 -7.39 -13.80
CA LEU A 22 9.98 -7.64 -15.25
C LEU A 22 11.30 -8.32 -15.65
N PHE A 23 12.41 -7.90 -15.03
CA PHE A 23 13.74 -8.45 -15.31
C PHE A 23 14.10 -9.64 -14.40
N LYS A 24 13.18 -10.07 -13.53
CA LYS A 24 13.39 -11.15 -12.55
C LYS A 24 14.63 -10.93 -11.68
N LEU A 25 14.91 -9.68 -11.33
CA LEU A 25 16.06 -9.30 -10.52
C LEU A 25 15.77 -9.67 -9.07
N ASN A 26 16.22 -10.82 -8.60
CA ASN A 26 15.95 -11.23 -7.23
C ASN A 26 17.20 -11.03 -6.37
N TRP A 27 17.02 -10.46 -5.18
CA TRP A 27 18.06 -10.54 -4.16
C TRP A 27 18.02 -11.94 -3.56
N GLU A 28 19.05 -12.73 -3.84
CA GLU A 28 19.12 -14.14 -3.43
C GLU A 28 18.92 -14.31 -1.91
N TRP A 29 19.53 -13.45 -1.10
CA TRP A 29 19.36 -13.48 0.35
C TRP A 29 17.90 -13.26 0.79
N LEU A 30 17.17 -12.36 0.12
CA LEU A 30 15.76 -12.08 0.42
C LEU A 30 14.87 -13.23 -0.07
N PHE A 31 15.20 -13.80 -1.23
CA PHE A 31 14.51 -14.97 -1.75
C PHE A 31 14.63 -16.17 -0.80
N GLN A 32 15.82 -16.43 -0.26
CA GLN A 32 16.07 -17.47 0.74
C GLN A 32 15.29 -17.22 2.03
N LEU A 33 15.26 -15.98 2.53
CA LEU A 33 14.42 -15.61 3.67
C LEU A 33 12.94 -15.86 3.40
N GLN A 34 12.43 -15.51 2.22
CA GLN A 34 11.04 -15.75 1.82
C GLN A 34 10.67 -17.23 1.65
N GLN A 35 11.65 -18.14 1.56
CA GLN A 35 11.35 -19.58 1.67
C GLN A 35 10.98 -19.98 3.10
N GLN A 36 11.49 -19.27 4.11
CA GLN A 36 11.24 -19.57 5.51
C GLN A 36 9.82 -19.17 5.93
N GLU A 37 9.12 -20.08 6.59
CA GLU A 37 7.75 -19.86 7.05
C GLU A 37 7.63 -18.67 7.99
N MET A 38 8.53 -18.59 8.98
CA MET A 38 8.49 -17.55 10.01
C MET A 38 8.74 -16.17 9.43
N TYR A 39 9.66 -16.05 8.47
CA TYR A 39 9.92 -14.79 7.77
C TYR A 39 8.66 -14.30 7.03
N LYS A 40 7.99 -15.18 6.28
CA LYS A 40 6.73 -14.85 5.59
C LYS A 40 5.65 -14.39 6.57
N ARG A 41 5.49 -15.06 7.71
CA ARG A 41 4.48 -14.70 8.73
C ARG A 41 4.78 -13.33 9.37
N TRP A 42 6.03 -13.06 9.76
CA TRP A 42 6.41 -11.80 10.37
C TRP A 42 6.35 -10.61 9.41
N THR A 43 6.85 -10.77 8.19
CA THR A 43 6.74 -9.73 7.16
C THR A 43 5.29 -9.50 6.72
N GLY A 44 4.48 -10.56 6.67
CA GLY A 44 3.04 -10.46 6.39
C GLY A 44 2.29 -9.73 7.51
N LEU A 45 2.61 -10.01 8.77
CA LEU A 45 2.07 -9.29 9.93
C LEU A 45 2.46 -7.82 9.89
N LEU A 46 3.73 -7.50 9.60
CA LEU A 46 4.20 -6.14 9.44
C LEU A 46 3.41 -5.40 8.35
N LEU A 47 3.21 -6.03 7.19
CA LEU A 47 2.44 -5.46 6.09
C LEU A 47 0.96 -5.29 6.47
N ALA A 48 0.38 -6.23 7.22
CA ALA A 48 -1.00 -6.13 7.68
C ALA A 48 -1.20 -4.98 8.68
N VAL A 49 -0.31 -4.85 9.68
CA VAL A 49 -0.30 -3.73 10.62
C VAL A 49 -0.13 -2.41 9.87
N PHE A 50 0.75 -2.38 8.85
CA PHE A 50 0.93 -1.22 8.00
C PHE A 50 -0.36 -0.82 7.27
N VAL A 51 -1.09 -1.77 6.66
CA VAL A 51 -2.37 -1.52 5.99
C VAL A 51 -3.41 -1.00 6.98
N LEU A 52 -3.52 -1.60 8.17
CA LEU A 52 -4.42 -1.13 9.22
C LEU A 52 -4.06 0.28 9.70
N PHE A 53 -2.77 0.59 9.82
CA PHE A 53 -2.31 1.91 10.20
C PHE A 53 -2.68 2.99 9.17
N GLN A 54 -2.79 2.66 7.87
CA GLN A 54 -3.25 3.62 6.86
C GLN A 54 -4.66 4.14 7.15
N TRP A 55 -5.54 3.33 7.74
CA TRP A 55 -6.90 3.73 8.13
C TRP A 55 -6.95 4.73 9.28
N LEU A 56 -5.85 4.90 10.03
CA LEU A 56 -5.79 5.87 11.13
C LEU A 56 -6.06 7.30 10.65
N LEU A 57 -5.68 7.65 9.42
CA LEU A 57 -6.00 8.96 8.84
C LEU A 57 -7.52 9.20 8.76
N SER A 58 -8.28 8.18 8.37
CA SER A 58 -9.75 8.27 8.31
C SER A 58 -10.32 8.50 9.70
N LEU A 59 -9.85 7.76 10.71
CA LEU A 59 -10.25 7.92 12.10
C LEU A 59 -9.93 9.32 12.63
N VAL A 60 -8.70 9.81 12.42
CA VAL A 60 -8.27 11.13 12.88
C VAL A 60 -9.09 12.25 12.22
N ARG A 61 -9.56 12.07 10.99
CA ARG A 61 -10.40 13.04 10.28
C ARG A 61 -11.86 13.06 10.72
N THR A 62 -12.40 11.93 11.18
CA THR A 62 -13.81 11.81 11.58
C THR A 62 -14.02 12.11 13.07
N VAL A 63 -13.06 11.80 13.93
CA VAL A 63 -13.15 12.03 15.38
C VAL A 63 -12.82 13.48 15.74
N LYS A 64 -13.79 14.21 16.29
CA LYS A 64 -13.70 15.67 16.58
C LYS A 64 -12.47 16.05 17.41
N THR A 65 -12.13 15.27 18.44
CA THR A 65 -11.00 15.55 19.34
C THR A 65 -9.63 15.31 18.70
N LEU A 66 -9.56 14.44 17.69
CA LEU A 66 -8.34 14.07 16.99
C LEU A 66 -8.09 14.93 15.74
N LYS A 67 -9.11 15.62 15.24
CA LYS A 67 -9.04 16.43 14.00
C LYS A 67 -7.89 17.44 13.99
N LYS A 68 -7.46 17.93 15.14
CA LYS A 68 -6.27 18.81 15.28
C LYS A 68 -4.97 18.17 14.77
N PHE A 69 -4.88 16.84 14.74
CA PHE A 69 -3.73 16.08 14.25
C PHE A 69 -3.87 15.67 12.78
N ALA A 70 -4.98 16.01 12.10
CA ALA A 70 -5.27 15.49 10.76
C ALA A 70 -4.23 15.90 9.70
N VAL A 71 -3.63 17.08 9.83
CA VAL A 71 -2.58 17.55 8.91
C VAL A 71 -1.32 16.70 9.07
N ASN A 72 -0.82 16.53 10.30
CA ASN A 72 0.36 15.70 10.58
C ASN A 72 0.12 14.24 10.18
N MET A 73 -1.06 13.69 10.52
CA MET A 73 -1.41 12.32 10.15
C MET A 73 -1.51 12.14 8.63
N GLN A 74 -1.93 13.17 7.89
CA GLN A 74 -1.93 13.13 6.43
C GLN A 74 -0.51 13.06 5.85
N GLU A 75 0.45 13.77 6.45
CA GLU A 75 1.85 13.66 6.04
C GLU A 75 2.41 12.27 6.33
N ILE A 76 2.16 11.73 7.52
CA ILE A 76 2.57 10.37 7.91
C ILE A 76 1.98 9.33 6.95
N HIS A 77 0.67 9.42 6.67
CA HIS A 77 -0.01 8.55 5.70
C HIS A 77 0.64 8.61 4.31
N LYS A 78 0.94 9.82 3.81
CA LYS A 78 1.64 9.99 2.52
C LYS A 78 3.04 9.38 2.51
N TRP A 79 3.83 9.58 3.57
CA TRP A 79 5.18 9.04 3.68
C TRP A 79 5.18 7.51 3.76
N LEU A 80 4.32 6.95 4.60
CA LEU A 80 4.16 5.50 4.72
C LEU A 80 3.67 4.90 3.41
N GLY A 81 2.66 5.50 2.77
CA GLY A 81 2.18 5.08 1.46
C GLY A 81 3.29 5.08 0.39
N ALA A 82 4.19 6.06 0.42
CA ALA A 82 5.36 6.10 -0.48
C ALA A 82 6.30 4.90 -0.29
N ILE A 83 6.51 4.45 0.95
CA ILE A 83 7.41 3.33 1.29
C ILE A 83 6.74 1.95 1.04
N SER A 84 5.42 1.92 0.86
CA SER A 84 4.65 0.67 0.74
C SER A 84 5.14 -0.33 -0.33
N PRO A 85 5.67 0.04 -1.52
CA PRO A 85 6.23 -0.93 -2.46
C PRO A 85 7.43 -1.70 -1.90
N LEU A 86 8.26 -1.05 -1.05
CA LEU A 86 9.38 -1.73 -0.41
C LEU A 86 8.91 -2.76 0.61
N LEU A 87 7.92 -2.41 1.44
CA LEU A 87 7.34 -3.36 2.39
C LEU A 87 6.68 -4.54 1.69
N PHE A 88 5.99 -4.27 0.58
CA PHE A 88 5.45 -5.31 -0.27
C PHE A 88 6.56 -6.22 -0.81
N TYR A 89 7.62 -5.66 -1.38
CA TYR A 89 8.75 -6.43 -1.91
C TYR A 89 9.46 -7.30 -0.85
N MET A 90 9.63 -6.75 0.36
CA MET A 90 10.18 -7.49 1.50
C MET A 90 9.31 -8.71 1.85
N HIS A 91 8.00 -8.58 1.77
CA HIS A 91 7.08 -9.69 2.02
C HIS A 91 6.98 -10.68 0.84
N SER A 92 6.98 -10.17 -0.40
CA SER A 92 6.82 -10.96 -1.62
C SER A 92 7.61 -10.37 -2.79
N ILE A 93 8.58 -11.14 -3.30
CA ILE A 93 9.33 -10.84 -4.54
C ILE A 93 8.44 -10.99 -5.79
N GLY A 94 7.40 -11.82 -5.72
CA GLY A 94 6.45 -12.04 -6.82
C GLY A 94 5.06 -11.48 -6.54
N LEU A 95 4.17 -11.60 -7.53
CA LEU A 95 2.76 -11.21 -7.38
C LEU A 95 1.87 -12.38 -6.93
N GLY A 96 2.40 -13.62 -6.90
CA GLY A 96 1.61 -14.81 -6.64
C GLY A 96 0.61 -15.13 -7.77
N TYR A 97 -0.38 -15.96 -7.45
CA TYR A 97 -1.39 -16.45 -8.40
C TYR A 97 -2.80 -16.39 -7.79
N GLY A 98 -3.84 -16.43 -8.63
CA GLY A 98 -5.24 -16.43 -8.18
C GLY A 98 -5.58 -15.18 -7.37
N TYR A 99 -6.15 -15.36 -6.17
CA TYR A 99 -6.52 -14.23 -5.31
C TYR A 99 -5.32 -13.42 -4.80
N LEU A 100 -4.12 -14.03 -4.72
CA LEU A 100 -2.91 -13.31 -4.34
C LEU A 100 -2.51 -12.30 -5.40
N LEU A 101 -2.58 -12.71 -6.67
CA LEU A 101 -2.34 -11.81 -7.80
C LEU A 101 -3.31 -10.62 -7.77
N LEU A 102 -4.59 -10.89 -7.51
CA LEU A 102 -5.59 -9.86 -7.31
C LEU A 102 -5.23 -8.92 -6.14
N LEU A 103 -4.87 -9.47 -4.98
CA LEU A 103 -4.46 -8.68 -3.81
C LEU A 103 -3.23 -7.80 -4.14
N SER A 104 -2.22 -8.35 -4.82
CA SER A 104 -1.04 -7.58 -5.24
C SER A 104 -1.38 -6.46 -6.21
N TYR A 105 -2.21 -6.72 -7.22
CA TYR A 105 -2.64 -5.68 -8.15
C TYR A 105 -3.46 -4.59 -7.46
N MET A 106 -4.42 -4.97 -6.60
CA MET A 106 -5.22 -4.00 -5.87
C MET A 106 -4.34 -3.15 -4.95
N PHE A 107 -3.41 -3.77 -4.22
CA PHE A 107 -2.45 -3.07 -3.37
C PHE A 107 -1.61 -2.06 -4.16
N LEU A 108 -0.94 -2.52 -5.22
CA LEU A 108 -0.07 -1.67 -6.03
C LEU A 108 -0.84 -0.55 -6.77
N ALA A 109 -2.03 -0.85 -7.30
CA ALA A 109 -2.89 0.16 -7.91
C ALA A 109 -3.32 1.23 -6.89
N ASN A 110 -3.71 0.80 -5.68
CA ASN A 110 -4.08 1.71 -4.60
C ASN A 110 -2.90 2.59 -4.15
N THR A 111 -1.70 2.02 -4.11
CA THR A 111 -0.45 2.74 -3.85
C THR A 111 -0.18 3.81 -4.91
N VAL A 112 -0.31 3.48 -6.21
CA VAL A 112 -0.14 4.45 -7.30
C VAL A 112 -1.18 5.57 -7.23
N LEU A 113 -2.45 5.25 -6.95
CA LEU A 113 -3.49 6.27 -6.74
C LEU A 113 -3.12 7.23 -5.59
N GLY A 114 -2.51 6.71 -4.52
CA GLY A 114 -2.04 7.49 -3.38
C GLY A 114 -0.94 8.51 -3.71
N TYR A 115 -0.22 8.33 -4.83
CA TYR A 115 0.84 9.24 -5.26
C TYR A 115 0.33 10.49 -5.96
N PHE A 116 -0.92 10.50 -6.39
CA PHE A 116 -1.49 11.67 -7.04
C PHE A 116 -1.59 12.86 -6.09
N ASN A 117 -1.21 14.04 -6.60
CA ASN A 117 -1.23 15.25 -5.80
C ASN A 117 -2.66 15.74 -5.60
N LEU A 118 -3.15 15.64 -4.36
CA LEU A 118 -4.48 16.10 -3.95
C LEU A 118 -4.77 17.55 -4.35
N ASP A 119 -3.79 18.45 -4.29
CA ASP A 119 -3.99 19.86 -4.61
C ASP A 119 -4.22 20.06 -6.11
N VAL A 120 -3.64 19.19 -6.94
CA VAL A 120 -3.88 19.18 -8.38
C VAL A 120 -5.26 18.60 -8.66
N ILE A 121 -5.60 17.44 -8.08
CA ILE A 121 -6.90 16.80 -8.29
C ILE A 121 -8.05 17.75 -7.89
N LYS A 122 -7.94 18.44 -6.74
CA LYS A 122 -8.95 19.40 -6.29
C LYS A 122 -9.12 20.57 -7.26
N LYS A 123 -8.03 21.06 -7.86
CA LYS A 123 -8.07 22.15 -8.85
C LYS A 123 -8.68 21.70 -10.18
N SER A 124 -8.54 20.43 -10.54
CA SER A 124 -9.10 19.88 -11.78
C SER A 124 -10.62 19.71 -11.76
N GLY A 125 -11.26 19.78 -10.58
CA GLY A 125 -12.72 19.76 -10.43
C GLY A 125 -13.22 18.78 -9.36
N GLU A 126 -14.40 19.05 -8.83
CA GLU A 126 -14.98 18.30 -7.71
C GLU A 126 -15.26 16.83 -8.06
N ILE A 127 -15.67 16.54 -9.30
CA ILE A 127 -15.93 15.18 -9.79
C ILE A 127 -14.65 14.34 -9.75
N TYR A 128 -13.51 14.88 -10.20
CA TYR A 128 -12.23 14.18 -10.18
C TYR A 128 -11.77 13.90 -8.76
N PHE A 129 -11.95 14.86 -7.84
CA PHE A 129 -11.62 14.65 -6.42
C PHE A 129 -12.49 13.58 -5.76
N LYS A 130 -13.81 13.63 -5.97
CA LYS A 130 -14.74 12.62 -5.46
C LYS A 130 -14.46 11.24 -6.03
N GLY A 131 -14.25 11.15 -7.35
CA GLY A 131 -13.93 9.89 -8.03
C GLY A 131 -12.64 9.27 -7.53
N TRP A 132 -11.56 10.06 -7.41
CA TRP A 132 -10.29 9.61 -6.83
C TRP A 132 -10.47 9.10 -5.39
N MET A 133 -11.20 9.84 -4.55
CA MET A 133 -11.43 9.46 -3.16
C MET A 133 -12.20 8.14 -3.06
N ILE A 134 -13.28 7.99 -3.83
CA ILE A 134 -14.08 6.77 -3.87
C ILE A 134 -13.22 5.59 -4.32
N ALA A 135 -12.48 5.73 -5.42
CA ALA A 135 -11.64 4.66 -5.95
C ALA A 135 -10.57 4.23 -4.94
N HIS A 136 -9.82 5.18 -4.36
CA HIS A 136 -8.76 4.89 -3.40
C HIS A 136 -9.29 4.23 -2.11
N VAL A 137 -10.41 4.71 -1.58
CA VAL A 137 -11.01 4.13 -0.37
C VAL A 137 -11.62 2.76 -0.64
N ALA A 138 -12.32 2.58 -1.78
CA ALA A 138 -12.91 1.30 -2.17
C ALA A 138 -11.83 0.22 -2.36
N LEU A 139 -10.73 0.55 -3.05
CA LEU A 139 -9.58 -0.35 -3.20
C LEU A 139 -8.95 -0.69 -1.84
N SER A 140 -8.78 0.29 -0.95
CA SER A 140 -8.27 0.06 0.40
C SER A 140 -9.14 -0.91 1.22
N LEU A 141 -10.47 -0.82 1.05
CA LEU A 141 -11.41 -1.73 1.69
C LEU A 141 -11.29 -3.16 1.13
N ILE A 142 -11.24 -3.30 -0.20
CA ILE A 142 -11.03 -4.60 -0.86
C ILE A 142 -9.71 -5.23 -0.43
N ILE A 143 -8.63 -4.46 -0.38
CA ILE A 143 -7.31 -4.91 0.11
C ILE A 143 -7.43 -5.43 1.54
N THR A 144 -8.13 -4.71 2.41
CA THR A 144 -8.29 -5.11 3.82
C THR A 144 -9.06 -6.43 3.93
N ILE A 145 -10.13 -6.61 3.16
CA ILE A 145 -10.90 -7.87 3.11
C ILE A 145 -10.04 -9.02 2.60
N LEU A 146 -9.36 -8.83 1.46
CA LEU A 146 -8.49 -9.84 0.86
C LEU A 146 -7.28 -10.17 1.75
N MET A 147 -6.76 -9.19 2.50
CA MET A 147 -5.70 -9.38 3.47
C MET A 147 -6.16 -10.26 4.65
N VAL A 148 -7.34 -9.99 5.22
CA VAL A 148 -7.90 -10.83 6.28
C VAL A 148 -8.13 -12.24 5.77
N PHE A 149 -8.73 -12.38 4.58
CA PHE A 149 -8.90 -13.68 3.91
C PHE A 149 -7.54 -14.39 3.74
N HIS A 150 -6.52 -13.70 3.23
CA HIS A 150 -5.19 -14.25 3.06
C HIS A 150 -4.59 -14.76 4.37
N ILE A 151 -4.67 -13.96 5.44
CA ILE A 151 -4.21 -14.34 6.78
C ILE A 151 -4.93 -15.61 7.24
N THR A 152 -6.26 -15.66 7.13
CA THR A 152 -7.04 -16.86 7.48
C THR A 152 -6.57 -18.08 6.69
N MET A 153 -6.38 -17.95 5.37
CA MET A 153 -5.90 -19.07 4.55
C MET A 153 -4.52 -19.56 4.96
N VAL A 154 -3.60 -18.65 5.28
CA VAL A 154 -2.23 -18.98 5.70
C VAL A 154 -2.18 -19.66 7.07
N PHE A 155 -3.10 -19.35 7.99
CA PHE A 155 -3.10 -19.96 9.33
C PHE A 155 -4.01 -21.18 9.45
N TYR A 156 -5.07 -21.28 8.64
CA TYR A 156 -6.06 -22.36 8.73
C TYR A 156 -5.70 -23.58 7.88
N TYR A 157 -5.16 -23.37 6.67
CA TYR A 157 -4.80 -24.46 5.75
C TYR A 157 -3.31 -24.82 5.82
N LYS A 158 -2.67 -24.58 6.98
CA LYS A 158 -1.31 -24.97 7.30
C LYS A 158 -1.25 -26.01 8.40
#